data_AF-A0A8J6T3C0-F1
#
_entry.id   AF-A0A8J6T3C0-F1
#
_cell.length_a   1.000
_cell.length_b   1.000
_cell.length_c   1.000
_cell.angle_alpha   90.00
_cell.angle_beta   90.00
_cell.angle_gamma   90.00
#
_symmetry.space_group_name_H-M   'P 1'
#
loop_
_entity.id
_entity.type
_entity.pdbx_description
1 polymer ?
#
loop_
_entity_poly.entity_id
_entity_poly.type
_entity_poly.pdbx_seq_one_letter_code
_entity_poly.pdbx_strand_id
1 'polypeptide(L)'
;MILIDSSVWIDYFNGIPTWQTDLLDNYLSNVPVVIGDLILTEVLQGFRSDKDYETVKTFLSTLPFRQMGGYNVAIQSAQNYRLLRKAGVTVRKTIDIIIATFCIMEGLTLLHDDRDFDPMASHFSLKTSTPQ
;
A
#
# COMPACT_ATOMS: atom_id res chain seq x y z
N MET A 1 6.68 11.30 -3.70
CA MET A 1 6.69 9.84 -3.94
C MET A 1 5.40 9.29 -3.40
N ILE A 2 4.78 8.37 -4.13
CA ILE A 2 3.51 7.78 -3.76
C ILE A 2 3.71 6.27 -3.67
N LEU A 3 3.24 5.68 -2.56
CA LEU A 3 3.16 4.24 -2.39
C LEU A 3 1.76 3.79 -2.84
N ILE A 4 1.70 2.70 -3.57
CA ILE A 4 0.44 2.14 -4.09
C ILE A 4 0.20 0.84 -3.36
N ASP A 5 -0.96 0.73 -2.72
CA ASP A 5 -1.38 -0.47 -2.00
C ASP A 5 -1.68 -1.65 -2.94
N SER A 6 -1.65 -2.87 -2.40
CA SER A 6 -1.95 -4.08 -3.17
C SER A 6 -3.36 -4.07 -3.75
N SER A 7 -4.35 -3.49 -3.04
CA SER A 7 -5.73 -3.35 -3.53
C SER A 7 -5.80 -2.70 -4.92
N VAL A 8 -5.05 -1.61 -5.12
CA VAL A 8 -5.08 -0.84 -6.37
C VAL A 8 -4.31 -1.55 -7.48
N TRP A 9 -3.19 -2.19 -7.16
CA TRP A 9 -2.45 -3.01 -8.13
C TRP A 9 -3.27 -4.19 -8.64
N ILE A 10 -4.00 -4.85 -7.73
CA ILE A 10 -4.85 -5.99 -8.08
C ILE A 10 -5.93 -5.56 -9.07
N ASP A 11 -6.64 -4.46 -8.80
CA ASP A 11 -7.66 -3.94 -9.72
C ASP A 11 -7.06 -3.51 -11.06
N TYR A 12 -5.90 -2.82 -11.02
CA TYR A 12 -5.19 -2.37 -12.20
C TYR A 12 -4.79 -3.54 -13.12
N PHE A 13 -4.17 -4.60 -12.58
CA PHE A 13 -3.78 -5.76 -13.38
C PHE A 13 -4.96 -6.62 -13.83
N ASN A 14 -6.10 -6.58 -13.11
CA ASN A 14 -7.34 -7.21 -13.54
C ASN A 14 -8.13 -6.36 -14.55
N GLY A 15 -7.69 -5.15 -14.88
CA GLY A 15 -8.37 -4.25 -15.80
C GLY A 15 -9.71 -3.72 -15.25
N ILE A 16 -9.84 -3.62 -13.92
CA ILE A 16 -11.03 -3.10 -13.25
C ILE A 16 -10.89 -1.57 -13.16
N PRO A 17 -11.75 -0.79 -13.85
CA PRO A 17 -11.64 0.66 -13.84
C PRO A 17 -12.18 1.24 -12.52
N THR A 18 -11.32 1.95 -11.79
CA THR A 18 -11.64 2.74 -10.61
C THR A 18 -10.95 4.10 -10.68
N TRP A 19 -11.36 5.07 -9.87
CA TRP A 19 -10.65 6.35 -9.81
C TRP A 19 -9.20 6.16 -9.34
N GLN A 20 -8.92 5.11 -8.57
CA GLN A 20 -7.57 4.75 -8.14
C GLN A 20 -6.74 4.19 -9.29
N THR A 21 -7.29 3.32 -10.14
CA THR A 21 -6.54 2.80 -11.31
C THR A 21 -6.27 3.91 -12.32
N ASP A 22 -7.22 4.82 -12.53
CA ASP A 22 -7.04 5.98 -13.40
C ASP A 22 -5.94 6.93 -12.85
N LEU A 23 -5.93 7.13 -11.53
CA LEU A 23 -4.91 7.94 -10.87
C LEU A 23 -3.54 7.25 -10.88
N LEU A 24 -3.48 5.93 -10.74
CA LEU A 24 -2.26 5.15 -10.89
C LEU A 24 -1.67 5.30 -12.30
N ASP A 25 -2.50 5.21 -13.34
CA ASP A 25 -2.07 5.44 -14.73
C ASP A 25 -1.43 6.82 -14.91
N ASN A 26 -2.04 7.85 -14.32
CA ASN A 26 -1.48 9.19 -14.32
C ASN A 26 -0.13 9.24 -13.59
N TYR A 27 -0.05 8.63 -12.41
CA TYR A 27 1.18 8.63 -11.61
C TYR A 27 2.32 7.90 -12.28
N LEU A 28 2.08 6.76 -12.92
CA LEU A 28 3.11 6.01 -13.64
C LEU A 28 3.82 6.84 -14.71
N SER A 29 3.15 7.86 -15.26
CA SER A 29 3.73 8.77 -16.26
C SER A 29 4.37 10.03 -15.68
N ASN A 30 3.96 10.47 -14.49
CA ASN A 30 4.21 11.84 -14.02
C ASN A 30 4.85 11.95 -12.63
N VAL A 31 4.75 10.91 -11.80
CA VAL A 31 5.13 10.96 -10.38
C VAL A 31 5.97 9.74 -10.02
N PRO A 32 6.99 9.87 -9.15
CA PRO A 32 7.71 8.71 -8.64
C PRO A 32 6.80 7.78 -7.82
N VAL A 33 6.37 6.69 -8.44
CA VAL A 33 5.66 5.56 -7.82
C VAL A 33 6.66 4.63 -7.14
N VAL A 34 6.34 4.17 -5.94
CA VAL A 34 7.19 3.29 -5.12
C VAL A 34 6.46 1.98 -4.88
N ILE A 35 7.22 0.88 -4.83
CA ILE A 35 6.73 -0.44 -4.43
C ILE A 35 7.49 -0.90 -3.17
N GLY A 36 6.79 -1.56 -2.25
CA GLY A 36 7.42 -2.11 -1.06
C GLY A 36 7.34 -3.63 -0.98
N ASP A 37 8.21 -4.23 -0.16
CA ASP A 37 8.33 -5.68 0.06
C ASP A 37 7.00 -6.40 0.35
N LEU A 38 6.17 -5.88 1.26
CA LEU A 38 4.88 -6.50 1.61
C LEU A 38 3.86 -6.42 0.47
N ILE A 39 3.74 -5.26 -0.19
CA ILE A 39 2.82 -5.05 -1.31
C ILE A 39 3.23 -5.91 -2.51
N LEU A 40 4.53 -5.92 -2.84
CA LEU A 40 5.07 -6.77 -3.91
C LEU A 40 4.74 -8.24 -3.65
N THR A 41 4.84 -8.68 -2.40
CA THR A 41 4.49 -10.05 -1.99
C THR A 41 3.01 -10.34 -2.24
N GLU A 42 2.11 -9.49 -1.76
CA GLU A 42 0.66 -9.67 -1.90
C GLU A 42 0.22 -9.69 -3.37
N VAL A 43 0.72 -8.74 -4.16
CA VAL A 43 0.38 -8.64 -5.59
C VAL A 43 0.85 -9.90 -6.33
N LEU A 44 2.11 -10.30 -6.15
CA LEU A 44 2.66 -11.45 -6.87
C LEU A 44 2.03 -12.79 -6.44
N GLN A 45 1.60 -12.92 -5.17
CA GLN A 45 0.89 -14.11 -4.70
C GLN A 45 -0.50 -14.29 -5.33
N GLY A 46 -1.10 -13.23 -5.89
CA GLY A 46 -2.41 -13.29 -6.52
C GLY A 46 -2.43 -14.02 -7.88
N PHE A 47 -1.28 -14.23 -8.51
CA PHE A 47 -1.20 -14.80 -9.86
C PHE A 47 -1.17 -16.32 -9.84
N ARG A 48 -2.06 -16.95 -10.63
CA ARG A 48 -2.10 -18.41 -10.83
C ARG A 48 -1.21 -18.90 -11.97
N SER A 49 -0.87 -18.00 -12.89
CA SER A 49 -0.11 -18.29 -14.11
C SER A 49 1.32 -17.79 -13.94
N ASP A 50 2.30 -18.69 -14.08
CA ASP A 50 3.72 -18.34 -13.98
C ASP A 50 4.12 -17.28 -15.02
N LYS A 51 3.50 -17.31 -16.20
CA LYS A 51 3.73 -16.31 -17.26
C LYS A 51 3.28 -14.92 -16.82
N ASP A 52 2.10 -14.82 -16.22
CA ASP A 52 1.56 -13.53 -15.78
C ASP A 52 2.33 -13.04 -14.55
N TYR A 53 2.68 -13.94 -13.64
CA TYR A 53 3.57 -13.68 -12.51
C TYR A 53 4.90 -13.06 -12.95
N GLU A 54 5.63 -13.68 -13.90
CA GLU A 54 6.93 -13.16 -14.34
C GLU A 54 6.78 -11.84 -15.11
N THR A 55 5.69 -11.67 -15.86
CA THR A 55 5.39 -10.40 -16.54
C THR A 55 5.22 -9.26 -15.54
N VAL A 56 4.37 -9.45 -14.53
CA VAL A 56 4.09 -8.44 -13.51
C VAL A 56 5.29 -8.20 -12.61
N LYS A 57 6.01 -9.24 -12.20
CA LYS A 57 7.27 -9.13 -11.45
C LYS A 57 8.32 -8.31 -12.19
N THR A 58 8.49 -8.57 -13.49
CA THR A 58 9.42 -7.81 -14.34
C THR A 58 9.03 -6.33 -14.37
N PHE A 59 7.76 -6.03 -14.61
CA PHE A 59 7.25 -4.66 -14.57
C PHE A 59 7.49 -3.98 -13.20
N LEU A 60 7.02 -4.58 -12.10
CA LEU A 60 7.13 -3.99 -10.76
C LEU A 60 8.58 -3.82 -10.30
N SER A 61 9.50 -4.66 -10.76
CA SER A 61 10.94 -4.53 -10.45
C SER A 61 11.60 -3.28 -11.04
N THR A 62 10.95 -2.61 -11.99
CA THR A 62 11.42 -1.32 -12.52
C THR A 62 11.11 -0.15 -11.60
N LEU A 63 10.17 -0.33 -10.65
CA LEU A 63 9.78 0.70 -9.70
C LEU A 63 10.81 0.83 -8.57
N PRO A 64 11.06 2.05 -8.05
CA PRO A 64 11.81 2.26 -6.82
C PRO A 64 11.30 1.37 -5.68
N PHE A 65 12.19 0.51 -5.17
CA PHE A 65 11.87 -0.43 -4.11
C PHE A 65 12.11 0.15 -2.71
N ARG A 66 11.25 -0.24 -1.75
CA ARG A 66 11.42 0.07 -0.32
C ARG A 66 11.23 -1.19 0.54
N GLN A 67 12.15 -1.38 1.48
CA GLN A 67 11.95 -2.34 2.56
C GLN A 67 11.07 -1.67 3.62
N MET A 68 9.83 -2.15 3.79
CA MET A 68 8.86 -1.50 4.68
C MET A 68 8.90 -2.09 6.09
N GLY A 69 9.48 -3.28 6.26
CA GLY A 69 9.68 -3.89 7.56
C GLY A 69 10.83 -3.28 8.37
N GLY A 70 11.29 -4.04 9.36
CA GLY A 70 12.41 -3.68 10.22
C GLY A 70 12.00 -3.37 11.66
N TYR A 71 13.00 -3.30 12.55
CA TYR A 71 12.77 -3.21 13.98
C TYR A 71 11.91 -2.00 14.37
N ASN A 72 12.25 -0.81 13.86
CA ASN A 72 11.55 0.42 14.22
C ASN A 72 10.11 0.44 13.71
N VAL A 73 9.87 0.03 12.45
CA VAL A 73 8.52 -0.05 11.88
C VAL A 73 7.69 -1.09 12.63
N ALA A 74 8.26 -2.24 12.99
CA ALA A 74 7.56 -3.27 13.75
C ALA A 74 7.10 -2.76 15.13
N ILE A 75 7.97 -2.09 15.88
CA ILE A 75 7.63 -1.50 17.18
C ILE A 75 6.55 -0.42 17.02
N GLN A 76 6.71 0.50 16.07
CA GLN A 76 5.75 1.57 15.86
C GLN A 76 4.39 1.04 15.38
N SER A 77 4.39 0.03 14.51
CA SER A 77 3.16 -0.63 14.03
C SER A 77 2.41 -1.28 15.17
N ALA A 78 3.11 -1.98 16.07
CA ALA A 78 2.50 -2.56 17.26
C ALA A 78 1.94 -1.48 18.20
N GLN A 79 2.61 -0.33 18.33
CA GLN A 79 2.11 0.81 19.12
C GLN A 79 0.84 1.40 18.50
N ASN A 80 0.83 1.66 17.19
CA ASN A 80 -0.33 2.16 16.45
C ASN A 80 -1.53 1.21 16.59
N TYR A 81 -1.31 -0.09 16.39
CA TYR A 81 -2.33 -1.12 16.61
C TYR A 81 -2.91 -1.07 18.04
N ARG A 82 -2.05 -0.99 19.07
CA ARG A 82 -2.49 -0.92 20.47
C ARG A 82 -3.28 0.35 20.77
N LEU A 83 -2.92 1.48 20.17
CA LEU A 83 -3.65 2.74 20.32
C LEU A 83 -5.04 2.65 19.68
N LEU A 84 -5.15 2.12 18.47
CA LEU A 84 -6.44 1.88 17.81
C LEU A 84 -7.34 0.95 18.63
N ARG A 85 -6.80 -0.15 19.16
CA ARG A 85 -7.55 -1.08 20.02
C ARG A 85 -8.04 -0.41 21.31
N LYS A 86 -7.22 0.44 21.94
CA LYS A 86 -7.64 1.21 23.13
C LYS A 86 -8.75 2.22 22.80
N ALA A 87 -8.77 2.73 21.58
CA ALA A 87 -9.82 3.62 21.08
C ALA A 87 -11.10 2.86 20.63
N GLY A 88 -11.16 1.53 20.79
CA GLY A 88 -12.31 0.72 20.40
C GLY A 88 -12.37 0.38 18.91
N VAL A 89 -11.32 0.67 18.15
CA VAL A 89 -11.26 0.36 16.71
C VAL A 89 -10.81 -1.08 16.49
N THR A 90 -11.53 -1.80 15.65
CA THR A 90 -11.14 -3.13 15.19
C THR A 90 -10.23 -3.01 13.98
N VAL A 91 -8.98 -3.45 14.14
CA VAL A 91 -8.00 -3.56 13.05
C VAL A 91 -8.00 -4.99 12.52
N ARG A 92 -8.14 -5.15 11.20
CA ARG A 92 -8.31 -6.46 10.57
C ARG A 92 -7.02 -7.07 10.02
N LYS A 93 -6.08 -6.26 9.53
CA LYS A 93 -4.86 -6.75 8.89
C LYS A 93 -3.61 -6.09 9.47
N THR A 94 -2.67 -6.91 9.93
CA THR A 94 -1.38 -6.43 10.46
C THR A 94 -0.51 -5.79 9.37
N ILE A 95 -0.59 -6.30 8.13
CA ILE A 95 0.18 -5.79 6.99
C ILE A 95 -0.20 -4.34 6.69
N ASP A 96 -1.50 -4.01 6.65
CA ASP A 96 -1.98 -2.64 6.42
C ASP A 96 -1.48 -1.67 7.50
N ILE A 97 -1.42 -2.11 8.77
CA ILE A 97 -0.82 -1.29 9.83
C ILE A 97 0.67 -1.05 9.59
N ILE A 98 1.40 -2.05 9.11
CA ILE A 98 2.82 -1.90 8.78
C ILE A 98 3.00 -0.93 7.61
N ILE A 99 2.24 -1.10 6.53
CA ILE A 99 2.26 -0.22 5.35
C ILE A 99 1.93 1.22 5.75
N ALA A 100 0.83 1.43 6.48
CA ALA A 100 0.42 2.74 6.94
C ALA A 100 1.47 3.39 7.87
N THR A 101 2.02 2.61 8.80
CA THR A 101 3.06 3.09 9.71
C THR A 101 4.32 3.50 8.95
N PHE A 102 4.75 2.69 7.98
CA PHE A 102 5.86 3.01 7.09
C PHE A 102 5.61 4.32 6.33
N CYS A 103 4.43 4.48 5.73
CA CYS A 103 4.06 5.73 5.04
C CYS A 103 4.11 6.95 5.96
N ILE A 104 3.63 6.84 7.20
CA ILE A 104 3.68 7.92 8.19
C ILE A 104 5.14 8.28 8.52
N MET A 105 5.99 7.28 8.76
CA MET A 105 7.39 7.49 9.14
C MET A 105 8.21 8.13 8.00
N GLU A 106 7.96 7.72 6.77
CA GLU A 106 8.68 8.21 5.58
C GLU A 106 8.02 9.44 4.94
N GLY A 107 6.85 9.88 5.46
CA GLY A 107 6.09 11.00 4.91
C GLY A 107 5.51 10.76 3.52
N LEU A 108 5.27 9.50 3.15
CA LEU A 108 4.72 9.09 1.85
C LEU A 108 3.20 9.24 1.83
N THR A 109 2.66 9.52 0.62
CA THR A 109 1.21 9.43 0.37
C THR A 109 0.89 8.02 -0.12
N LEU A 110 -0.20 7.45 0.40
CA LEU A 110 -0.71 6.13 0.02
C LEU A 110 -1.89 6.29 -0.95
N LEU A 111 -1.88 5.52 -2.05
CA LEU A 111 -3.08 5.29 -2.87
C LEU A 111 -3.57 3.87 -2.58
N HIS A 112 -4.84 3.74 -2.16
CA HIS A 112 -5.46 2.46 -1.79
C HIS A 112 -6.96 2.46 -2.14
N ASP A 113 -7.56 1.27 -2.20
CA ASP A 113 -9.02 1.08 -2.19
C ASP A 113 -9.50 0.28 -0.95
N ASP A 114 -8.62 0.07 0.03
CA ASP A 114 -8.96 -0.66 1.26
C ASP A 114 -9.37 0.28 2.41
N ARG A 115 -10.60 0.11 2.93
CA ARG A 115 -11.11 0.86 4.09
C ARG A 115 -10.37 0.53 5.39
N ASP A 116 -9.56 -0.53 5.42
CA ASP A 116 -8.72 -0.85 6.58
C ASP A 116 -7.65 0.22 6.87
N PHE A 117 -7.36 1.11 5.92
CA PHE A 117 -6.52 2.28 6.13
C PHE A 117 -7.25 3.48 6.76
N ASP A 118 -8.59 3.53 6.74
CA ASP A 118 -9.36 4.67 7.26
C ASP A 118 -9.05 5.00 8.73
N PRO A 119 -8.96 4.01 9.64
CA PRO A 119 -8.54 4.28 11.02
C PRO A 119 -7.14 4.87 11.13
N MET A 120 -6.24 4.48 10.23
CA MET A 120 -4.88 5.00 10.23
C MET A 120 -4.85 6.46 9.78
N ALA A 121 -5.67 6.83 8.80
CA ALA A 121 -5.82 8.22 8.35
C ALA A 121 -6.59 9.09 9.35
N SER A 122 -7.53 8.53 10.11
CA SER A 122 -8.32 9.30 11.08
C SER A 122 -7.64 9.48 12.43
N HIS A 123 -6.91 8.47 12.92
CA HIS A 123 -6.23 8.52 14.22
C HIS A 123 -4.76 8.92 14.13
N PHE A 124 -4.14 8.79 12.96
CA PHE A 124 -2.74 9.12 12.74
C PHE A 124 -2.60 9.96 11.46
N SER A 125 -1.43 10.57 11.26
CA SER A 125 -1.17 11.46 10.12
C SER A 125 -0.86 10.72 8.81
N LEU A 126 -1.55 9.59 8.54
CA LEU A 126 -1.43 8.91 7.25
C LEU A 126 -2.02 9.80 6.14
N LYS A 127 -1.23 10.10 5.12
CA LYS A 127 -1.69 10.83 3.94
C LYS A 127 -2.21 9.85 2.90
N THR A 128 -3.43 10.05 2.44
CA THR A 128 -4.04 9.25 1.37
C THR A 128 -4.34 10.12 0.16
N SER A 129 -4.28 9.52 -1.03
CA SER A 129 -4.77 10.17 -2.25
C SER A 129 -6.29 10.26 -2.20
N THR A 130 -6.86 11.28 -2.84
CA THR A 130 -8.31 11.48 -2.93
C THR A 130 -8.72 11.63 -4.40
N PRO A 131 -9.99 11.31 -4.75
CA PRO A 131 -10.52 11.60 -6.07
C PRO A 131 -10.40 13.11 -6.36
N GLN A 132 -10.08 13.47 -7.61
CA GLN A 132 -10.15 14.85 -8.09
C GLN A 132 -11.59 15.31 -8.33
#